data_AF-A0A938TJ94-F1
#
_entry.id   AF-A0A938TJ94-F1
#
_cell.length_a   1.000
_cell.length_b   1.000
_cell.length_c   1.000
_cell.angle_alpha   90.00
_cell.angle_beta   90.00
_cell.angle_gamma   90.00
#
_symmetry.space_group_name_H-M   'P 1'
#
loop_
_entity.id
_entity.type
_entity.pdbx_description
1 polymer ?
#
loop_
_entity_poly.entity_id
_entity_poly.type
_entity_poly.pdbx_seq_one_letter_code
_entity_poly.pdbx_strand_id
1 'polypeptide(L)' 'MATPLLYAHGGGLDKYGCHNNRKVGNYHCHRGQFAGRTFSSQAEMLKELSRR' A
#
# COMPACT_ATOMS: atom_id res chain seq x y z
N MET A 1 -9.53 -33.44 -0.68
CA MET A 1 -9.96 -32.25 0.10
C MET A 1 -9.22 -31.05 -0.46
N ALA A 2 -9.87 -30.20 -1.28
CA ALA A 2 -9.24 -29.02 -1.87
C ALA A 2 -9.53 -27.81 -0.96
N THR A 3 -8.53 -27.39 -0.19
CA THR A 3 -8.59 -26.16 0.61
C THR A 3 -8.73 -24.96 -0.33
N PRO A 4 -9.76 -24.11 -0.18
CA PRO A 4 -9.84 -22.91 -0.97
C PRO A 4 -8.66 -22.03 -0.58
N LEU A 5 -7.77 -21.76 -1.53
CA LEU A 5 -6.78 -20.71 -1.39
C LEU A 5 -7.57 -19.41 -1.30
N LEU A 6 -7.80 -18.95 -0.07
CA LEU A 6 -8.40 -17.66 0.20
C LEU A 6 -7.41 -16.62 -0.30
N TYR A 7 -7.52 -16.26 -1.57
CA TYR A 7 -6.80 -15.15 -2.15
C TYR A 7 -7.28 -13.95 -1.34
N ALA A 8 -6.47 -13.49 -0.40
CA ALA A 8 -6.75 -12.24 0.31
C ALA A 8 -6.85 -11.19 -0.79
N HIS A 9 -8.09 -10.82 -1.14
CA HIS A 9 -8.37 -9.74 -2.07
C HIS A 9 -7.91 -8.48 -1.35
N GLY A 10 -6.63 -8.15 -1.51
CA GLY A 10 -6.03 -6.96 -0.92
C GLY A 10 -6.85 -5.77 -1.40
N GLY A 11 -7.53 -5.11 -0.46
CA GLY A 11 -8.34 -3.93 -0.74
C GLY A 11 -7.56 -3.01 -1.66
N GLY A 12 -8.16 -2.68 -2.81
CA GLY A 12 -7.47 -2.20 -4.01
C GLY A 12 -6.31 -1.27 -3.72
N LEU A 13 -5.12 -1.67 -4.18
CA LEU A 13 -3.94 -0.82 -4.17
C LEU A 13 -4.05 0.18 -5.32
N ASP A 14 -3.50 1.36 -5.12
CA ASP A 14 -3.37 2.36 -6.17
C ASP A 14 -2.20 2.03 -7.13
N LYS A 15 -1.95 2.95 -8.08
CA LYS A 15 -0.87 2.79 -9.08
C LYS A 15 0.53 2.66 -8.49
N TYR A 16 0.74 3.04 -7.23
CA TYR A 16 2.01 2.91 -6.53
C TYR A 16 2.11 1.60 -5.74
N GLY A 17 1.05 0.79 -5.72
CA GLY A 17 1.00 -0.44 -4.93
C GLY A 17 0.67 -0.18 -3.47
N CYS A 18 0.02 0.95 -3.16
CA CYS A 18 -0.29 1.36 -1.79
C CYS A 18 -1.78 1.67 -1.62
N HIS A 19 -2.28 1.72 -0.38
CA HIS A 19 -3.66 2.06 -0.09
C HIS A 19 -3.76 3.18 0.96
N ASN A 20 -4.79 4.01 0.84
CA ASN A 20 -5.11 5.04 1.82
C ASN A 20 -6.02 4.47 2.90
N ASN A 21 -5.53 4.40 4.14
CA ASN A 21 -6.34 4.05 5.29
C ASN A 21 -6.99 5.32 5.87
N ARG A 22 -8.21 5.61 5.41
CA ARG A 22 -8.98 6.78 5.87
C ARG A 22 -9.38 6.73 7.35
N LYS A 23 -9.38 5.55 7.99
CA LYS A 23 -9.68 5.44 9.43
C LYS A 23 -8.55 6.00 10.30
N VAL A 24 -7.31 5.79 9.87
CA VAL A 24 -6.11 6.11 10.67
C VAL A 24 -5.36 7.31 10.06
N GLY A 25 -5.68 7.69 8.83
CA GLY A 25 -5.00 8.77 8.12
C GLY A 25 -3.58 8.39 7.69
N ASN A 26 -3.36 7.13 7.31
CA ASN A 26 -2.07 6.66 6.83
C ASN A 26 -2.16 6.07 5.42
N TYR A 27 -1.00 5.85 4.81
CA TYR A 27 -0.85 5.39 3.45
C TYR A 27 0.13 4.20 3.42
N HIS A 28 -0.41 2.99 3.23
CA HIS A 28 0.33 1.76 3.44
C HIS A 28 0.57 1.03 2.12
N CYS A 29 1.84 0.75 1.83
CA CYS A 29 2.29 0.13 0.61
C CYS A 29 2.45 -1.38 0.75
N HIS A 30 1.88 -2.13 -0.18
CA HIS A 30 1.98 -3.60 -0.23
C HIS A 30 2.83 -4.11 -1.40
N ARG A 31 3.06 -3.27 -2.43
CA ARG A 31 3.81 -3.63 -3.63
C ARG A 31 4.79 -2.51 -4.01
N GLY A 32 5.75 -2.83 -4.88
CA GLY A 32 6.76 -1.88 -5.38
C GLY A 32 7.90 -1.63 -4.39
N GLN A 33 8.70 -0.60 -4.66
CA GLN A 33 9.89 -0.24 -3.87
C GLN A 33 9.60 0.13 -2.41
N PHE A 34 8.34 0.41 -2.09
CA PHE A 34 7.89 0.79 -0.77
C PHE A 34 7.04 -0.30 -0.10
N ALA A 35 7.00 -1.52 -0.63
CA ALA A 35 6.27 -2.63 -0.03
C ALA A 35 6.64 -2.81 1.45
N GLY A 36 5.63 -2.87 2.33
CA GLY A 36 5.78 -2.95 3.78
C GLY A 36 6.04 -1.60 4.47
N ARG A 37 6.15 -0.49 3.74
CA ARG A 37 6.27 0.85 4.32
C ARG A 37 4.91 1.51 4.48
N THR A 38 4.78 2.28 5.54
CA THR A 38 3.63 3.14 5.81
C THR A 38 4.09 4.58 5.86
N PHE A 39 3.34 5.45 5.21
CA PHE A 39 3.57 6.89 5.16
C PHE A 39 2.39 7.62 5.80
N SER A 40 2.60 8.86 6.21
CA SER A 40 1.52 9.71 6.71
C SER A 40 0.53 10.11 5.61
N SER A 41 0.97 10.13 4.35
CA SER A 41 0.11 10.38 3.19
C SER A 41 0.77 9.92 1.89
N GLN A 42 -0.03 9.85 0.81
CA GLN A 42 0.50 9.65 -0.54
C GLN A 42 1.52 10.73 -0.92
N ALA A 43 1.32 11.98 -0.51
CA ALA A 43 2.23 13.08 -0.80
C ALA A 43 3.62 12.87 -0.16
N GLU A 44 3.66 12.35 1.07
CA GLU A 44 4.94 12.02 1.74
C GLU A 44 5.67 10.88 1.03
N MET A 45 4.95 9.86 0.54
CA MET A 45 5.54 8.82 -0.29
C MET A 45 6.10 9.39 -1.60
N LEU A 46 5.38 10.30 -2.25
CA LEU A 46 5.85 10.96 -3.48
C LEU A 46 7.09 11.82 -3.25
N LYS A 47 7.19 12.50 -2.11
CA LYS A 47 8.38 13.27 -1.71
C LYS A 47 9.59 12.37 -1.45
N GLU A 48 9.37 11.16 -0.96
CA GLU A 48 10.43 10.14 -0.85
C GLU A 48 10.85 9.63 -2.23
N LEU A 49 9.89 9.44 -3.15
CA LEU A 49 10.17 9.03 -4.51
C LEU A 49 10.97 10.10 -5.28
N SER A 50 10.66 11.38 -5.08
CA SER A 50 11.35 12.51 -5.73
C SER A 50 12.71 12.87 -5.11
N ARG A 51 13.05 12.30 -3.95
CA ARG A 51 14.35 12.49 -3.29
C ARG A 51 15.42 11.50 -3.77
N ARG A 52 15.08 10.68 -4.76
CA ARG A 52 15.98 9.76 -5.46
C ARG A 52 16.26 10.30 -6.86
#